data_AF-A0A1G1P0H8-F1
#
_entry.id   AF-A0A1G1P0H8-F1
#
_cell.length_a   1.000
_cell.length_b   1.000
_cell.length_c   1.000
_cell.angle_alpha   90.00
_cell.angle_beta   90.00
_cell.angle_gamma   90.00
#
_symmetry.space_group_name_H-M   'P 1'
#
loop_
_entity.id
_entity.type
_entity.pdbx_description
1 polymer ?
#
loop_
_entity_poly.entity_id
_entity_poly.type
_entity_poly.pdbx_seq_one_letter_code
_entity_poly.pdbx_strand_id
1 'polypeptide(L)'
;MKKASKVFVMVLSLTVMMTVNTYAHYGMGEGDGDYVAKKVAKLTEQLSLSAEQAAQVEALIKEKMEKKNAIKEEKHAAIEAVKEEYSVKIKALLTDEQKAKYEEMQTEREKEEMKGSDHEHKDSGGEEKGS
;
A
#
# COMPACT_ATOMS: atom_id res chain seq x y z
N MET A 1 14.38 -53.16 -0.09
CA MET A 1 12.95 -52.77 -0.12
C MET A 1 12.65 -52.13 1.23
N LYS A 2 12.13 -50.91 1.43
CA LYS A 2 11.31 -49.99 0.64
C LYS A 2 11.81 -48.53 0.88
N LYS A 3 11.62 -47.68 -0.13
CA LYS A 3 11.87 -46.23 -0.11
C LYS A 3 10.81 -45.52 0.74
N ALA A 4 11.15 -44.40 1.38
CA ALA A 4 10.40 -43.15 1.26
C ALA A 4 11.07 -42.02 2.08
N SER A 5 11.72 -41.11 1.36
CA SER A 5 11.92 -39.73 1.80
C SER A 5 10.58 -39.00 1.74
N LYS A 6 10.18 -38.32 2.82
CA LYS A 6 9.28 -37.17 2.77
C LYS A 6 9.76 -36.14 3.78
N VAL A 7 10.41 -35.15 3.21
CA VAL A 7 10.80 -33.86 3.79
C VAL A 7 9.53 -33.07 4.13
N PHE A 8 9.48 -32.60 5.38
CA PHE A 8 9.01 -31.27 5.78
C PHE A 8 7.53 -30.90 5.61
N VAL A 9 6.75 -30.99 6.70
CA VAL A 9 6.00 -29.83 7.21
C VAL A 9 6.07 -29.87 8.73
N MET A 10 6.79 -28.89 9.27
CA MET A 10 6.99 -28.64 10.68
C MET A 10 5.65 -28.29 11.34
N VAL A 11 5.06 -29.25 12.03
CA VAL A 11 3.94 -29.03 12.95
C VAL A 11 4.51 -28.28 14.15
N LEU A 12 4.58 -26.95 14.07
CA LEU A 12 4.84 -26.12 15.23
C LEU A 12 3.49 -25.89 15.92
N SER A 13 3.10 -26.88 16.70
CA SER A 13 2.10 -26.76 17.76
C SER A 13 2.60 -25.76 18.80
N LEU A 14 2.14 -24.52 18.71
CA LEU A 14 2.32 -23.52 19.75
C LEU A 14 0.94 -23.02 20.16
N THR A 15 0.40 -23.70 21.18
CA THR A 15 -0.71 -23.21 21.99
C THR A 15 -0.28 -21.91 22.64
N VAL A 16 -0.77 -20.79 22.09
CA VAL A 16 -0.85 -19.52 22.81
C VAL A 16 -2.32 -19.17 22.92
N MET A 17 -2.88 -19.52 24.08
CA MET A 17 -4.12 -18.96 24.55
C MET A 17 -3.81 -17.52 24.98
N MET A 18 -4.05 -16.56 24.09
CA MET A 18 -4.12 -15.14 24.45
C MET A 18 -5.53 -14.65 24.16
N THR A 19 -6.39 -14.77 25.17
CA THR A 19 -7.59 -13.95 25.32
C THR A 19 -7.16 -12.54 25.68
N VAL A 20 -6.99 -11.67 24.70
CA VAL A 20 -7.51 -10.28 24.65
C VAL A 20 -7.32 -9.83 23.20
N ASN A 21 -8.39 -9.52 22.47
CA ASN A 21 -8.26 -8.59 21.34
C ASN A 21 -9.35 -7.52 21.48
N THR A 22 -9.02 -6.56 22.34
CA THR A 22 -9.44 -5.18 22.17
C THR A 22 -8.92 -4.70 20.81
N TYR A 23 -9.82 -4.58 19.83
CA TYR A 23 -9.52 -4.02 18.51
C TYR A 23 -9.32 -2.51 18.65
N ALA A 24 -8.12 -2.10 19.03
CA ALA A 24 -7.64 -0.73 18.90
C ALA A 24 -6.11 -0.68 19.01
N HIS A 25 -5.41 -1.24 18.02
CA HIS A 25 -4.01 -0.91 17.81
C HIS A 25 -3.92 0.23 16.78
N TYR A 26 -3.67 1.41 17.34
CA TYR A 26 -3.33 2.67 16.70
C TYR A 26 -2.11 2.52 15.77
N GLY A 27 -2.15 3.17 14.60
CA GLY A 27 -0.99 3.32 13.73
C GLY A 27 -1.22 3.21 12.21
N MET A 28 -2.45 3.22 11.73
CA MET A 28 -2.75 3.27 10.29
C MET A 28 -3.55 4.54 9.98
N GLY A 29 -3.20 5.23 8.90
CA GLY A 29 -3.97 6.38 8.42
C GLY A 29 -5.43 5.99 8.21
N GLU A 30 -6.35 6.94 8.38
CA GLU A 30 -7.81 6.71 8.42
C GLU A 30 -8.37 5.84 7.27
N GLY A 31 -7.69 5.75 6.11
CA GLY A 31 -8.11 4.91 4.98
C GLY A 31 -7.66 3.45 5.01
N ASP A 32 -6.57 3.12 5.71
CA ASP A 32 -5.94 1.78 5.64
C ASP A 32 -6.69 0.75 6.49
N GLY A 33 -7.23 1.16 7.64
CA GLY A 33 -8.03 0.30 8.51
C GLY A 33 -9.35 -0.15 7.85
N ASP A 34 -10.01 0.77 7.14
CA ASP A 34 -11.25 0.49 6.42
C ASP A 34 -11.03 -0.48 5.25
N TYR A 35 -9.91 -0.33 4.52
CA TYR A 35 -9.54 -1.26 3.45
C TYR A 35 -9.32 -2.70 3.96
N VAL A 36 -8.58 -2.86 5.07
CA VAL A 36 -8.30 -4.19 5.64
C VAL A 36 -9.60 -4.87 6.06
N ALA A 37 -10.46 -4.16 6.80
CA ALA A 37 -11.73 -4.69 7.27
C ALA A 37 -12.64 -5.12 6.11
N LYS A 38 -12.81 -4.26 5.09
CA LYS A 38 -13.58 -4.58 3.87
C LYS A 38 -13.03 -5.80 3.14
N LYS A 39 -11.69 -5.91 3.07
CA LYS A 39 -11.05 -7.03 2.37
C LYS A 39 -11.22 -8.35 3.12
N VAL A 40 -11.08 -8.34 4.44
CA VAL A 40 -11.32 -9.51 5.28
C VAL A 40 -12.78 -9.93 5.21
N ALA A 41 -13.73 -9.00 5.37
CA ALA A 41 -15.16 -9.29 5.28
C ALA A 41 -15.54 -9.98 3.96
N LYS A 42 -15.06 -9.43 2.83
CA LYS A 42 -15.29 -10.02 1.51
C LYS A 42 -14.72 -11.43 1.38
N LEU A 43 -13.51 -11.67 1.89
CA LEU A 43 -12.89 -12.99 1.83
C LEU A 43 -13.61 -13.98 2.75
N THR A 44 -14.03 -13.54 3.93
CA THR A 44 -14.84 -14.33 4.86
C THR A 44 -16.15 -14.75 4.23
N GLU A 45 -16.86 -13.83 3.57
CA GLU A 45 -18.12 -14.14 2.88
C GLU A 45 -17.90 -15.12 1.72
N GLN A 46 -16.96 -14.82 0.82
CA GLN A 46 -16.76 -15.60 -0.41
C GLN A 46 -16.18 -16.99 -0.16
N LEU A 47 -15.42 -17.16 0.93
CA LEU A 47 -14.71 -18.41 1.24
C LEU A 47 -15.24 -19.10 2.50
N SER A 48 -16.25 -18.52 3.16
CA SER A 48 -16.79 -19.00 4.43
C SER A 48 -15.69 -19.22 5.48
N LEU A 49 -14.82 -18.23 5.66
CA LEU A 49 -13.69 -18.33 6.59
C LEU A 49 -14.19 -18.45 8.03
N SER A 50 -13.53 -19.30 8.82
CA SER A 50 -13.70 -19.31 10.27
C SER A 50 -13.15 -18.02 10.89
N ALA A 51 -13.52 -17.75 12.15
CA ALA A 51 -13.00 -16.59 12.88
C ALA A 51 -11.46 -16.61 12.98
N GLU A 52 -10.87 -17.78 13.19
CA GLU A 52 -9.42 -17.96 13.25
C GLU A 52 -8.76 -17.69 11.89
N GLN A 53 -9.35 -18.19 10.81
CA GLN A 53 -8.85 -17.93 9.45
C GLN A 53 -8.95 -16.44 9.09
N ALA A 54 -10.07 -15.78 9.44
CA ALA A 54 -10.26 -14.36 9.19
C ALA A 54 -9.22 -13.51 9.92
N ALA A 55 -8.90 -13.84 11.18
CA ALA A 55 -7.86 -13.15 11.96
C ALA A 55 -6.46 -13.33 11.34
N GLN A 56 -6.13 -14.52 10.86
CA GLN A 56 -4.86 -14.77 10.16
C GLN A 56 -4.78 -14.00 8.83
N VAL A 57 -5.88 -13.95 8.07
CA VAL A 57 -5.96 -13.19 6.82
C VAL A 57 -5.83 -11.69 7.07
N GLU A 58 -6.44 -11.17 8.13
CA GLU A 58 -6.29 -9.77 8.54
C GLU A 58 -4.81 -9.41 8.78
N ALA A 59 -4.10 -10.24 9.54
CA ALA A 59 -2.67 -10.06 9.81
C ALA A 59 -1.84 -10.07 8.52
N LEU A 60 -2.10 -11.02 7.60
CA LEU A 60 -1.41 -11.09 6.31
C LEU A 60 -1.68 -9.86 5.42
N ILE A 61 -2.90 -9.33 5.44
CA ILE A 61 -3.24 -8.14 4.67
C ILE A 61 -2.52 -6.92 5.24
N LYS A 62 -2.46 -6.77 6.57
CA LYS A 62 -1.71 -5.68 7.24
C LYS A 62 -0.22 -5.72 6.89
N GLU A 63 0.41 -6.88 7.04
CA GLU A 63 1.82 -7.09 6.68
C GLU A 63 2.09 -6.75 5.20
N LYS A 64 1.18 -7.16 4.30
CA LYS A 64 1.27 -6.82 2.87
C LYS A 64 1.20 -5.31 2.64
N MET A 65 0.35 -4.58 3.36
CA MET A 65 0.26 -3.12 3.22
C MET A 65 1.52 -2.43 3.71
N GLU A 66 2.05 -2.84 4.86
CA GLU A 66 3.32 -2.32 5.39
C GLU A 66 4.46 -2.51 4.38
N LYS A 67 4.58 -3.71 3.80
CA LYS A 67 5.56 -3.99 2.74
C LYS A 67 5.36 -3.13 1.50
N LYS A 68 4.10 -2.93 1.09
CA LYS A 68 3.79 -2.07 -0.06
C LYS A 68 4.15 -0.61 0.21
N ASN A 69 3.88 -0.11 1.41
CA ASN A 69 4.20 1.26 1.79
C ASN A 69 5.72 1.46 1.83
N ALA A 70 6.47 0.52 2.40
CA ALA A 70 7.94 0.57 2.37
C ALA A 70 8.49 0.62 0.93
N ILE A 71 7.97 -0.22 0.03
CA ILE A 71 8.37 -0.21 -1.40
C ILE A 71 7.98 1.13 -2.07
N LYS A 72 6.82 1.70 -1.73
CA LYS A 72 6.37 2.97 -2.28
C LYS A 72 7.33 4.10 -1.89
N GLU A 73 7.70 4.18 -0.62
CA GLU A 73 8.65 5.18 -0.11
C GLU A 73 10.02 5.04 -0.78
N GLU A 74 10.54 3.82 -0.86
CA GLU A 74 11.83 3.55 -1.53
C GLU A 74 11.80 3.97 -3.00
N LYS A 75 10.73 3.60 -3.73
CA LYS A 75 10.56 3.98 -5.13
C LYS A 75 10.41 5.48 -5.31
N HIS A 76 9.68 6.15 -4.42
CA HIS A 76 9.47 7.59 -4.50
C HIS A 76 10.81 8.32 -4.41
N ALA A 77 11.61 8.00 -3.39
CA ALA A 77 12.94 8.58 -3.23
C ALA A 77 13.86 8.31 -4.44
N ALA A 78 13.84 7.09 -4.98
CA ALA A 78 14.64 6.74 -6.15
C ALA A 78 14.20 7.51 -7.41
N ILE A 79 12.90 7.70 -7.61
CA ILE A 79 12.36 8.44 -8.73
C ILE A 79 12.72 9.92 -8.62
N GLU A 80 12.58 10.53 -7.44
CA GLU A 80 12.96 11.94 -7.23
C GLU A 80 14.46 12.17 -7.49
N ALA A 81 15.32 11.27 -7.02
CA ALA A 81 16.76 11.36 -7.29
C ALA A 81 17.06 11.33 -8.81
N VAL A 82 16.41 10.45 -9.57
CA VAL A 82 16.57 10.39 -11.04
C VAL A 82 16.03 11.65 -11.71
N LYS A 83 14.87 12.18 -11.26
CA LYS A 83 14.31 13.42 -11.77
C LYS A 83 15.27 14.59 -11.57
N GLU A 84 15.85 14.72 -10.38
CA GLU A 84 16.84 15.77 -10.07
C GLU A 84 18.10 15.64 -10.92
N GLU A 85 18.66 14.43 -11.01
CA GLU A 85 19.86 14.17 -11.80
C GLU A 85 19.69 14.60 -13.27
N TYR A 86 18.57 14.19 -13.88
CA TYR A 86 18.30 14.53 -15.28
C TYR A 86 17.90 16.00 -15.45
N SER A 87 17.23 16.62 -14.47
CA SER A 87 16.96 18.05 -14.46
C SER A 87 18.24 18.87 -14.54
N VAL A 88 19.28 18.51 -13.76
CA VAL A 88 20.60 19.16 -13.82
C VAL A 88 21.23 18.99 -15.21
N LYS A 89 21.22 17.76 -15.75
CA LYS A 89 21.77 17.47 -17.08
C LYS A 89 21.06 18.25 -18.19
N ILE A 90 19.73 18.37 -18.12
CA ILE A 90 18.95 19.16 -19.07
C ILE A 90 19.31 20.64 -18.94
N LYS A 91 19.29 21.21 -17.73
CA LYS A 91 19.63 22.62 -17.50
C LYS A 91 21.03 23.00 -18.01
N ALA A 92 21.99 22.08 -17.95
CA ALA A 92 23.33 22.30 -18.49
C ALA A 92 23.38 22.50 -20.02
N LEU A 93 22.36 22.03 -20.75
CA LEU A 93 22.25 22.15 -22.21
C LEU A 93 21.41 23.37 -22.66
N LEU A 94 20.79 24.07 -21.71
CA LEU A 94 19.86 25.16 -21.99
C LEU A 94 20.54 26.53 -21.90
N THR A 95 20.06 27.48 -22.70
CA THR A 95 20.35 28.91 -22.48
C THR A 95 19.64 29.42 -21.23
N ASP A 96 20.04 30.58 -20.71
CA ASP A 96 19.44 31.12 -19.49
C ASP A 96 17.95 31.43 -19.63
N GLU A 97 17.51 31.91 -20.79
CA GLU A 97 16.09 32.10 -21.12
C GLU A 97 15.32 30.76 -21.13
N GLN A 98 15.93 29.70 -21.66
CA GLN A 98 15.32 28.37 -21.70
C GLN A 98 15.25 27.70 -20.32
N LYS A 99 16.24 27.94 -19.44
CA LYS A 99 16.22 27.44 -18.05
C LYS A 99 15.03 28.00 -17.27
N ALA A 100 14.77 29.29 -17.39
CA ALA A 100 13.64 29.93 -16.71
C ALA A 100 12.30 29.29 -17.13
N LYS A 101 12.11 29.04 -18.43
CA LYS A 101 10.92 28.36 -18.94
C LYS A 101 10.83 26.89 -18.46
N TYR A 102 11.97 26.19 -18.40
CA TYR A 102 12.01 24.81 -17.92
C TYR A 102 11.64 24.69 -16.43
N GLU A 103 12.08 25.64 -15.59
CA GLU A 103 11.72 25.67 -14.17
C GLU A 103 10.23 25.96 -13.94
N GLU A 104 9.64 26.85 -14.74
CA GLU A 104 8.20 27.11 -14.71
C GLU A 104 7.39 25.85 -15.06
N MET A 105 7.79 25.13 -16.11
CA MET A 105 7.15 23.87 -16.52
C MET A 105 7.22 22.79 -15.42
N GLN A 106 8.34 22.69 -14.71
CA GLN A 106 8.49 21.73 -13.61
C GLN A 106 7.58 22.09 -12.43
N THR A 107 7.53 23.38 -12.07
CA THR A 107 6.68 23.88 -10.99
C THR A 107 5.18 23.70 -11.28
N GLU A 108 4.77 23.87 -12.54
CA GLU A 108 3.38 23.63 -12.96
C GLU A 108 3.00 22.15 -12.81
N ARG A 109 3.89 21.25 -13.24
CA ARG A 109 3.69 19.81 -13.10
C ARG A 109 3.54 19.38 -11.64
N GLU A 110 4.37 19.90 -10.74
CA GLU A 110 4.26 19.60 -9.30
C GLU A 110 2.91 20.05 -8.73
N LYS A 111 2.39 21.21 -9.17
CA LYS A 111 1.07 21.71 -8.76
C LYS A 111 -0.07 20.85 -9.33
N GLU A 112 0.07 20.33 -10.54
CA GLU A 112 -0.91 19.42 -11.13
C GLU A 112 -0.92 18.06 -10.42
N GLU A 113 0.25 17.50 -10.11
CA GLU A 113 0.38 16.27 -9.32
C GLU A 113 -0.27 16.42 -7.93
N MET A 114 -0.09 17.58 -7.28
CA MET A 114 -0.72 17.87 -5.99
C MET A 114 -2.26 17.98 -6.09
N LYS A 115 -2.80 18.52 -7.19
CA LYS A 115 -4.26 18.64 -7.40
C LYS A 115 -4.94 17.31 -7.77
N GLY A 116 -4.25 16.43 -8.48
CA GLY A 116 -4.78 15.11 -8.86
C GLY A 116 -5.02 14.20 -7.66
N SER A 117 -4.17 14.30 -6.64
CA SER A 117 -4.28 13.59 -5.36
C SER A 117 -5.58 13.90 -4.59
N ASP A 118 -6.13 15.12 -4.73
CA ASP A 118 -7.32 15.56 -4.00
C ASP A 118 -8.65 15.15 -4.66
N HIS A 119 -8.65 14.81 -5.95
CA HIS A 119 -9.88 14.45 -6.69
C HIS A 119 -10.24 12.95 -6.60
N GLU A 120 -9.28 12.06 -6.38
CA GLU A 120 -9.54 10.61 -6.37
C GLU A 120 -10.21 10.11 -5.07
N HIS A 121 -10.21 10.92 -4.00
CA HIS A 121 -10.83 10.56 -2.71
C HIS A 121 -12.34 10.82 -2.61
N LYS A 122 -12.96 11.52 -3.57
CA LYS A 122 -14.38 11.94 -3.47
C LYS A 122 -15.39 11.01 -4.17
N ASP A 123 -14.96 10.10 -5.05
CA ASP A 123 -15.88 9.33 -5.90
C ASP A 123 -16.07 7.86 -5.49
N SER A 124 -15.46 7.40 -4.39
CA SER A 124 -15.68 6.04 -3.86
C SER A 124 -16.66 5.96 -2.67
N GLY A 125 -17.39 7.04 -2.42
CA GLY A 125 -18.31 7.21 -1.30
C GLY A 125 -19.79 7.21 -1.72
N GLY A 126 -20.34 6.04 -2.06
CA GLY A 126 -21.75 5.74 -1.86
C GLY A 126 -22.72 6.05 -3.01
N GLU A 127 -22.92 5.05 -3.88
CA GLU A 127 -24.19 4.86 -4.59
C GLU A 127 -24.69 3.42 -4.37
N GLU A 128 -25.11 3.12 -3.14
CA GLU A 128 -26.21 2.17 -2.93
C GLU A 128 -27.38 2.93 -2.29
N LYS A 129 -28.25 3.47 -3.13
CA LYS A 129 -29.64 3.77 -2.74
C LYS A 129 -30.59 3.35 -3.84
N GLY A 130 -31.24 2.20 -3.61
CA GLY A 130 -32.68 2.07 -3.73
C GLY A 130 -33.25 1.68 -5.11
N SER A 131 -33.52 0.39 -5.27
CA SER A 131 -34.82 -0.12 -5.74
C SER A 131 -35.02 -1.55 -5.25
#